data_AF-A0A059A4G0-F1
#
_entry.id   AF-A0A059A4G0-F1
#
_cell.length_a   1.000
_cell.length_b   1.000
_cell.length_c   1.000
_cell.angle_alpha   90.00
_cell.angle_beta   90.00
_cell.angle_gamma   90.00
#
_symmetry.space_group_name_H-M   'P 1'
#
loop_
_entity.id
_entity.type
_entity.pdbx_description
1 polymer ?
#
loop_
_entity_poly.entity_id
_entity_poly.type
_entity_poly.pdbx_seq_one_letter_code
_entity_poly.pdbx_strand_id
1 'polypeptide(L)' 'MDSPTENTSLHWLQNVEKRIIKVLELASGVMNELASPAGPRKEFINNHCREFMQLIKDIQVTLRDEIKSAL' A
#
# COMPACT_ATOMS: atom_id res chain seq x y z
N MET A 1 -21.85 -19.19 -12.23
CA MET A 1 -22.01 -17.73 -12.14
C MET A 1 -21.60 -17.38 -10.75
N ASP A 2 -20.43 -16.78 -10.61
CA ASP A 2 -19.85 -16.45 -9.31
C ASP A 2 -20.78 -15.49 -8.59
N SER A 3 -20.90 -15.70 -7.29
CA SER A 3 -21.81 -14.97 -6.41
C SER A 3 -21.47 -13.46 -6.47
N PRO A 4 -22.44 -12.53 -6.37
CA PRO A 4 -22.14 -11.08 -6.34
C PRO A 4 -21.11 -10.69 -5.26
N THR A 5 -21.08 -11.46 -4.17
CA THR A 5 -20.09 -11.39 -3.08
C THR A 5 -18.68 -11.79 -3.51
N GLU A 6 -18.50 -12.82 -4.34
CA GLU A 6 -17.17 -13.24 -4.84
C GLU A 6 -16.53 -12.17 -5.73
N ASN A 7 -17.32 -11.50 -6.58
CA ASN A 7 -16.83 -10.40 -7.42
C ASN A 7 -16.35 -9.19 -6.60
N THR A 8 -16.93 -8.99 -5.41
CA THR A 8 -16.60 -7.87 -4.53
C THR A 8 -15.30 -8.14 -3.79
N SER A 9 -15.15 -9.32 -3.15
CA SER A 9 -13.91 -9.71 -2.46
C SER A 9 -12.70 -9.78 -3.39
N LEU A 10 -12.86 -10.31 -4.61
CA LEU A 10 -11.77 -10.34 -5.59
C LEU A 10 -11.30 -8.93 -5.97
N HIS A 11 -12.23 -7.99 -6.16
CA HIS A 11 -11.91 -6.60 -6.46
C HIS A 11 -11.15 -5.93 -5.30
N TRP A 12 -11.52 -6.20 -4.05
CA TRP A 12 -10.81 -5.68 -2.87
C TRP A 12 -9.40 -6.25 -2.75
N LEU A 13 -9.21 -7.54 -3.02
CA LEU A 13 -7.89 -8.17 -3.03
C LEU A 13 -6.98 -7.59 -4.14
N GLN A 14 -7.53 -7.35 -5.34
CA GLN A 14 -6.80 -6.67 -6.40
C GLN A 14 -6.38 -5.24 -6.02
N ASN A 15 -7.24 -4.52 -5.28
CA ASN A 15 -6.91 -3.21 -4.76
C ASN A 15 -5.80 -3.27 -3.70
N VAL A 16 -5.81 -4.30 -2.84
CA VAL A 16 -4.72 -4.56 -1.89
C VAL A 16 -3.40 -4.83 -2.62
N GLU A 17 -3.41 -5.67 -3.66
CA GLU A 17 -2.22 -5.98 -4.48
C GLU A 17 -1.59 -4.70 -5.07
N LYS A 18 -2.40 -3.83 -5.66
CA LYS A 18 -1.93 -2.54 -6.19
C LYS A 18 -1.31 -1.65 -5.11
N ARG A 19 -1.91 -1.62 -3.92
CA ARG A 19 -1.38 -0.83 -2.79
C ARG A 19 -0.05 -1.41 -2.29
N ILE A 20 0.13 -2.73 -2.29
CA ILE A 20 1.41 -3.36 -1.92
C ILE A 20 2.52 -2.94 -2.90
N ILE A 21 2.24 -2.99 -4.20
CA ILE A 21 3.20 -2.53 -5.22
C ILE A 21 3.59 -1.06 -4.95
N LYS A 22 2.60 -0.19 -4.71
CA LYS A 22 2.86 1.22 -4.41
C LYS A 22 3.70 1.44 -3.16
N VAL A 23 3.47 0.66 -2.10
CA VAL A 23 4.28 0.68 -0.86
C VAL A 23 5.75 0.35 -1.16
N LEU A 24 6.02 -0.64 -2.01
CA LEU A 24 7.38 -1.00 -2.42
C LEU A 24 8.04 0.10 -3.25
N GLU A 25 7.30 0.74 -4.15
CA GLU A 25 7.79 1.89 -4.92
C GLU A 25 8.17 3.06 -4.01
N LEU A 26 7.35 3.36 -2.99
CA LEU A 26 7.64 4.41 -2.02
C LEU A 26 8.91 4.11 -1.22
N ALA A 27 9.07 2.85 -0.78
CA ALA A 27 10.28 2.41 -0.08
C ALA A 27 11.53 2.52 -0.96
N SER A 28 11.44 2.09 -2.22
CA SER A 28 12.52 2.25 -3.20
C SER A 28 12.87 3.73 -3.42
N GLY A 29 11.87 4.61 -3.53
CA GLY A 29 12.05 6.05 -3.63
C GLY A 29 12.83 6.63 -2.45
N VAL A 30 12.48 6.25 -1.23
CA VAL A 30 13.21 6.67 -0.02
C VAL A 30 14.66 6.16 -0.02
N MET A 31 14.89 4.89 -0.38
CA MET A 31 16.25 4.32 -0.45
C MET A 31 17.11 5.07 -1.48
N ASN A 32 16.56 5.36 -2.65
CA ASN A 32 17.25 6.13 -3.70
C ASN A 32 17.57 7.56 -3.24
N GLU A 33 16.63 8.21 -2.56
CA GLU A 33 16.83 9.57 -2.03
C GLU A 33 17.93 9.60 -0.94
N LEU A 34 17.96 8.60 -0.07
CA LEU A 34 18.99 8.46 0.97
C LEU A 34 20.38 8.17 0.38
N ALA A 35 20.44 7.49 -0.77
CA ALA A 35 21.68 7.22 -1.50
C ALA A 35 22.14 8.41 -2.36
N SER A 36 21.37 9.50 -2.42
CA SER A 36 21.68 10.68 -3.24
C SER A 36 23.01 11.33 -2.80
N PRO A 37 23.95 11.57 -3.73
CA PRO A 37 25.23 12.22 -3.41
C PRO A 37 25.07 13.70 -3.04
N ALA A 38 23.94 14.32 -3.41
CA ALA A 38 23.61 15.69 -3.01
C ALA A 38 23.02 15.79 -1.59
N GLY A 39 22.88 14.65 -0.91
CA GLY A 39 22.19 14.53 0.36
C GLY A 39 20.67 14.38 0.19
N PRO A 40 19.98 13.78 1.17
CA PRO A 40 18.56 13.50 1.08
C PRO A 40 17.67 14.73 1.24
N ARG A 41 16.68 14.88 0.36
CA ARG A 41 15.62 15.88 0.52
C ARG A 41 14.65 15.43 1.61
N LYS A 42 14.72 16.12 2.75
CA LYS A 42 13.88 15.84 3.94
C LYS A 42 12.38 15.84 3.62
N GLU A 43 11.92 16.79 2.80
CA GLU A 43 10.51 16.86 2.41
C GLU A 43 10.07 15.64 1.59
N PHE A 44 10.90 15.21 0.63
CA PHE A 44 10.64 14.03 -0.19
C PHE A 44 10.48 12.78 0.69
N ILE A 45 11.44 12.55 1.59
CA ILE A 45 11.44 11.41 2.51
C ILE A 45 10.20 11.47 3.42
N ASN A 46 9.91 12.63 4.02
CA ASN A 46 8.77 12.77 4.91
C ASN A 46 7.44 12.47 4.21
N ASN A 47 7.27 12.95 2.98
CA ASN A 47 6.05 12.73 2.20
C ASN A 47 5.92 11.24 1.81
N HIS A 48 7.00 10.61 1.33
CA HIS A 48 6.99 9.19 0.96
C HIS A 48 6.76 8.28 2.18
N CYS A 49 7.41 8.55 3.31
CA CYS A 49 7.18 7.81 4.55
C CYS A 49 5.75 7.96 5.07
N ARG A 50 5.16 9.16 4.97
CA ARG A 50 3.76 9.40 5.37
C ARG A 50 2.80 8.61 4.49
N GLU A 51 2.98 8.68 3.17
CA GLU A 51 2.15 7.93 2.21
C GLU A 51 2.30 6.42 2.41
N PHE A 52 3.53 5.94 2.60
CA PHE A 52 3.82 4.54 2.92
C PHE A 52 3.02 4.07 4.12
N MET A 53 3.08 4.82 5.24
CA MET A 53 2.36 4.46 6.47
C MET A 53 0.85 4.47 6.27
N GLN A 54 0.32 5.39 5.47
CA GLN A 54 -1.11 5.45 5.18
C GLN A 54 -1.55 4.23 4.38
N LEU A 55 -0.85 3.89 3.30
CA LEU A 55 -1.17 2.74 2.47
C LEU A 55 -1.07 1.42 3.25
N ILE A 56 -0.08 1.27 4.15
CA ILE A 56 0.01 0.12 5.05
C ILE A 56 -1.25 0.01 5.93
N LYS A 57 -1.72 1.12 6.53
CA LYS A 57 -2.95 1.11 7.33
C LYS A 57 -4.15 0.74 6.49
N ASP A 58 -4.27 1.28 5.29
CA ASP A 58 -5.41 1.01 4.40
C ASP A 58 -5.44 -0.45 3.95
N ILE A 59 -4.27 -1.04 3.65
CA ILE A 59 -4.13 -2.48 3.38
C ILE A 59 -4.60 -3.30 4.59
N GLN A 60 -4.10 -2.97 5.78
CA GLN A 60 -4.45 -3.68 7.01
C GLN A 60 -5.95 -3.64 7.31
N VAL A 61 -6.60 -2.48 7.14
CA VAL A 61 -8.05 -2.34 7.34
C VAL A 61 -8.79 -3.21 6.33
N THR A 62 -8.48 -3.07 5.03
CA THR A 62 -9.14 -3.82 3.96
C THR A 62 -9.04 -5.33 4.20
N LEU A 63 -7.85 -5.84 4.51
CA LEU A 63 -7.64 -7.27 4.77
C LEU A 63 -8.40 -7.76 6.01
N ARG A 64 -8.43 -6.97 7.10
CA ARG A 64 -9.17 -7.36 8.31
C ARG A 64 -10.67 -7.43 8.04
N ASP A 65 -11.20 -6.52 7.24
CA ASP A 65 -12.62 -6.49 6.92
C ASP A 65 -13.00 -7.67 6.01
N GLU A 66 -12.18 -7.97 4.99
CA GLU A 66 -12.38 -9.17 4.16
C GLU A 66 -12.29 -10.47 4.96
N ILE A 67 -11.33 -10.60 5.89
CA ILE A 67 -11.22 -11.78 6.77
C ILE A 67 -12.47 -11.93 7.63
N LYS A 68 -13.00 -10.84 8.19
CA LYS A 68 -14.25 -10.88 8.98
C LYS A 68 -15.46 -11.25 8.13
N SER A 69 -15.52 -10.78 6.89
CA SER A 69 -16.62 -11.10 5.98
C SER A 69 -16.59 -12.55 5.47
N ALA A 70 -15.43 -13.20 5.49
CA ALA A 70 -15.25 -14.60 5.11
C ALA A 70 -15.46 -15.60 6.26
N LEU A 71 -15.53 -15.13 7.52
CA LEU A 71 -15.74 -15.92 8.74
C LEU A 71 -17.22 -15.90 9.16
#